data_AF-A0A182SWT8-F1
#
_entry.id   AF-A0A182SWT8-F1
#
_cell.length_a   1.000
_cell.length_b   1.000
_cell.length_c   1.000
_cell.angle_alpha   90.00
_cell.angle_beta   90.00
_cell.angle_gamma   90.00
#
_symmetry.space_group_name_H-M   'P 1'
#
loop_
_entity.id
_entity.type
_entity.pdbx_description
1 polymer ?
#
loop_
_entity_poly.entity_id
_entity_poly.type
_entity_poly.pdbx_seq_one_letter_code
_entity_poly.pdbx_strand_id
1 'polypeptide(L)'
;MKVIEPYKCVLSHGGYLQSGGHNAIVVFSACHLPDRSRADYHYVMNNLFLYVVKTLEQLVTEDYVLVYLHGGSSRGNVPPFPWLKKCYQLLDRRLRKSLRNLYMVHPTFWLKSVVWMARPFISSKFWRKLVYVTSLEELYKLVPVEKAAVPDKVKNYNAR
;
A
#
# COMPACT_ATOMS: atom_id res chain seq x y z
N MET A 1 -19.50 -7.07 7.70
CA MET A 1 -18.53 -6.19 7.00
C MET A 1 -18.72 -4.67 7.21
N LYS A 2 -19.76 -4.18 7.91
CA LYS A 2 -20.00 -2.73 8.11
C LYS A 2 -18.84 -1.96 8.79
N VAL A 3 -18.05 -2.61 9.63
CA VAL A 3 -17.01 -1.95 10.44
C VAL A 3 -15.85 -1.39 9.62
N ILE A 4 -15.55 -1.98 8.45
CA ILE A 4 -14.45 -1.54 7.58
C ILE A 4 -14.91 -0.61 6.46
N GLU A 5 -16.22 -0.38 6.32
CA GLU A 5 -16.81 0.41 5.24
C GLU A 5 -16.14 1.79 5.07
N PRO A 6 -15.88 2.57 6.14
CA PRO A 6 -15.24 3.88 6.03
C PRO A 6 -13.80 3.83 5.51
N TYR A 7 -13.16 2.66 5.56
CA TYR A 7 -11.74 2.47 5.26
C TYR A 7 -11.52 1.73 3.94
N LYS A 8 -12.57 1.35 3.20
CA LYS A 8 -12.42 0.63 1.93
C LYS A 8 -11.66 1.44 0.87
N CYS A 9 -11.75 2.77 0.93
CA CYS A 9 -10.96 3.69 0.09
C CYS A 9 -9.45 3.67 0.38
N VAL A 10 -8.98 2.85 1.33
CA VAL A 10 -7.56 2.54 1.50
C VAL A 10 -6.98 1.88 0.24
N LEU A 11 -7.79 1.17 -0.55
CA LEU A 11 -7.41 0.64 -1.85
C LEU A 11 -8.16 1.35 -2.97
N SER A 12 -7.45 1.65 -4.05
CA SER A 12 -8.03 2.10 -5.31
C SER A 12 -7.29 1.48 -6.49
N HIS A 13 -7.98 1.39 -7.63
CA HIS A 13 -7.38 1.01 -8.90
C HIS A 13 -6.76 2.26 -9.54
N GLY A 14 -5.46 2.21 -9.81
CA GLY A 14 -4.67 3.32 -10.34
C GLY A 14 -4.47 3.30 -11.85
N GLY A 15 -5.19 2.44 -12.56
CA GLY A 15 -5.05 2.22 -14.00
C GLY A 15 -4.23 0.96 -14.31
N TYR A 16 -3.71 0.88 -15.53
CA TYR A 16 -2.91 -0.25 -16.01
C TYR A 16 -1.53 0.23 -16.49
N LEU A 17 -0.50 -0.59 -16.29
CA LEU A 17 0.89 -0.23 -16.65
C LEU A 17 1.06 0.00 -18.17
N GLN A 18 0.30 -0.73 -18.98
CA GLN A 18 0.29 -0.63 -20.44
C GLN A 18 -1.15 -0.39 -20.89
N SER A 19 -1.34 0.45 -21.91
CA SER A 19 -2.66 0.71 -22.49
C SER A 19 -3.24 -0.60 -23.05
N GLY A 20 -4.37 -1.06 -22.49
CA GLY A 20 -5.01 -2.32 -22.85
C GLY A 20 -4.39 -3.58 -22.22
N GLY A 21 -3.40 -3.45 -21.33
CA GLY A 21 -2.78 -4.59 -20.64
C GLY A 21 -3.52 -5.02 -19.36
N HIS A 22 -3.22 -6.22 -18.88
CA HIS A 22 -3.79 -6.78 -17.63
C HIS A 22 -2.97 -6.44 -16.37
N ASN A 23 -1.88 -5.68 -16.51
CA ASN A 23 -0.98 -5.34 -15.41
C ASN A 23 -1.55 -4.19 -14.58
N ALA A 24 -2.41 -4.52 -13.62
CA ALA A 24 -3.09 -3.56 -12.76
C ALA A 24 -2.10 -2.75 -11.91
N ILE A 25 -2.41 -1.46 -11.74
CA ILE A 25 -1.78 -0.60 -10.75
C ILE A 25 -2.74 -0.54 -9.58
N VAL A 26 -2.31 -1.03 -8.42
CA VAL A 26 -3.08 -0.94 -7.19
C VAL A 26 -2.48 0.18 -6.34
N VAL A 27 -3.32 1.08 -5.86
CA VAL A 27 -2.91 2.19 -4.99
C VAL A 27 -3.40 1.90 -3.58
N PHE A 28 -2.48 1.90 -2.63
CA PHE A 28 -2.74 1.79 -1.20
C PHE A 28 -2.52 3.14 -0.52
N SER A 29 -3.58 3.75 -0.01
CA SER A 29 -3.58 5.09 0.58
C SER A 29 -3.56 5.04 2.10
N ALA A 30 -2.38 5.22 2.71
CA ALA A 30 -2.23 5.12 4.16
C ALA A 30 -3.00 6.21 4.94
N CYS A 31 -3.34 7.34 4.30
CA CYS A 31 -4.14 8.40 4.90
C CYS A 31 -5.59 7.98 5.23
N HIS A 32 -6.04 6.84 4.68
CA HIS A 32 -7.35 6.23 4.95
C HIS A 32 -7.29 5.07 5.94
N LEU A 33 -6.13 4.82 6.59
CA LEU A 33 -6.06 3.83 7.65
C LEU A 33 -6.72 4.35 8.94
N PRO A 34 -7.31 3.44 9.75
CA PRO A 34 -7.90 3.81 11.03
C PRO A 34 -6.83 4.35 11.99
N ASP A 35 -7.26 5.25 12.87
CA ASP A 35 -6.43 5.77 13.95
C ASP A 35 -6.26 4.72 15.06
N ARG A 36 -5.03 4.56 15.56
CA ARG A 36 -4.68 3.62 16.62
C ARG A 36 -5.31 3.91 17.98
N SER A 37 -5.79 5.13 18.23
CA SER A 37 -6.51 5.51 19.46
C SER A 37 -7.86 4.80 19.63
N ARG A 38 -8.38 4.18 18.57
CA ARG A 38 -9.65 3.45 18.59
C ARG A 38 -9.55 2.17 19.44
N ALA A 39 -10.55 1.95 20.32
CA ALA A 39 -10.59 0.79 21.23
C ALA A 39 -10.53 -0.58 20.53
N ASP A 40 -11.22 -0.73 19.40
CA ASP A 40 -11.25 -1.95 18.59
C ASP A 40 -10.32 -1.89 17.36
N TYR A 41 -9.26 -1.07 17.42
CA TYR A 41 -8.30 -0.90 16.32
C TYR A 41 -7.80 -2.22 15.72
N HIS A 42 -7.42 -3.18 16.56
CA HIS A 42 -6.94 -4.49 16.11
C HIS A 42 -8.00 -5.28 15.33
N TYR A 43 -9.25 -5.21 15.77
CA TYR A 43 -10.37 -5.86 15.08
C TYR A 43 -10.60 -5.22 13.70
N VAL A 44 -10.65 -3.89 13.64
CA VAL A 44 -10.81 -3.16 12.36
C VAL A 44 -9.66 -3.47 11.41
N MET A 45 -8.41 -3.36 11.87
CA MET A 45 -7.22 -3.60 11.05
C MET A 45 -7.14 -5.03 10.53
N ASN A 46 -7.52 -6.04 11.33
CA ASN A 46 -7.54 -7.43 10.87
C ASN A 46 -8.61 -7.65 9.79
N ASN A 47 -9.81 -7.10 9.95
CA ASN A 47 -10.85 -7.19 8.93
C ASN A 47 -10.48 -6.40 7.66
N LEU A 48 -9.83 -5.24 7.83
CA LEU A 48 -9.36 -4.42 6.72
C LEU A 48 -8.25 -5.14 5.95
N PHE A 49 -7.35 -5.82 6.65
CA PHE A 49 -6.33 -6.66 6.02
C PHE A 49 -6.96 -7.76 5.16
N LEU A 50 -7.95 -8.49 5.69
CA LEU A 50 -8.63 -9.54 4.93
C LEU A 50 -9.35 -8.98 3.70
N TYR A 51 -9.97 -7.80 3.83
CA TYR A 51 -10.54 -7.10 2.69
C TYR A 51 -9.50 -6.72 1.64
N VAL A 52 -8.34 -6.19 2.07
CA VAL A 52 -7.23 -5.82 1.19
C VAL A 52 -6.71 -7.04 0.44
N VAL A 53 -6.44 -8.15 1.14
CA VAL A 53 -5.98 -9.39 0.52
C VAL A 53 -7.00 -9.90 -0.49
N LYS A 54 -8.27 -10.00 -0.09
CA LYS A 54 -9.34 -10.47 -0.99
C LYS A 54 -9.48 -9.60 -2.23
N THR A 55 -9.36 -8.29 -2.08
CA THR A 55 -9.44 -7.34 -3.20
C THR A 55 -8.24 -7.50 -4.12
N LEU A 56 -7.03 -7.65 -3.57
CA LEU A 56 -5.83 -7.95 -4.36
C LEU A 56 -5.96 -9.28 -5.11
N GLU A 57 -6.48 -10.34 -4.48
CA GLU A 57 -6.68 -11.63 -5.15
C GLU A 57 -7.64 -11.57 -6.35
N GLN A 58 -8.60 -10.65 -6.31
CA GLN A 58 -9.57 -10.40 -7.38
C GLN A 58 -9.00 -9.51 -8.49
N LEU A 59 -8.22 -8.49 -8.14
CA LEU A 59 -7.63 -7.56 -9.10
C LEU A 59 -6.39 -8.13 -9.80
N VAL A 60 -5.67 -9.03 -9.14
CA VAL A 60 -4.41 -9.59 -9.62
C VAL A 60 -4.66 -10.91 -10.32
N THR A 61 -4.88 -10.85 -11.63
CA THR A 61 -4.97 -12.02 -12.51
C THR A 61 -3.58 -12.53 -12.91
N GLU A 62 -2.67 -11.62 -13.23
CA GLU A 62 -1.27 -11.90 -13.59
C GLU A 62 -0.32 -11.08 -12.71
N ASP A 63 0.46 -10.17 -13.30
CA ASP A 63 1.38 -9.27 -12.62
C ASP A 63 0.69 -7.95 -12.25
N TYR A 64 1.19 -7.29 -11.20
CA TYR A 64 0.67 -5.98 -10.80
C TYR A 64 1.76 -5.10 -10.18
N VAL A 65 1.48 -3.80 -10.14
CA VAL A 65 2.28 -2.81 -9.41
C VAL A 65 1.49 -2.35 -8.20
N LEU A 66 2.16 -2.21 -7.06
CA LEU A 66 1.57 -1.63 -5.85
C LEU A 66 2.20 -0.28 -5.55
N VAL A 67 1.38 0.75 -5.41
CA VAL A 67 1.80 2.10 -5.01
C VAL A 67 1.30 2.35 -3.59
N TYR A 68 2.21 2.38 -2.63
CA TYR A 68 1.92 2.74 -1.25
C TYR A 68 2.12 4.25 -1.06
N LEU A 69 1.01 4.99 -0.91
CA LEU A 69 1.01 6.41 -0.65
C LEU A 69 1.05 6.66 0.86
N HIS A 70 2.19 7.12 1.35
CA HIS A 70 2.36 7.45 2.77
C HIS A 70 1.97 8.90 3.10
N GLY A 71 2.02 9.81 2.13
CA GLY A 71 1.77 11.23 2.30
C GLY A 71 0.43 11.54 3.00
N GLY A 72 0.43 12.53 3.88
CA GLY A 72 -0.78 12.94 4.62
C GLY A 72 -1.28 11.94 5.67
N SER A 73 -0.52 10.88 5.97
CA SER A 73 -0.84 9.94 7.06
C SER A 73 -0.29 10.45 8.39
N SER A 74 -1.12 10.41 9.44
CA SER A 74 -0.68 10.67 10.81
C SER A 74 0.12 9.48 11.36
N ARG A 75 1.05 9.72 12.30
CA ARG A 75 1.80 8.63 12.98
C ARG A 75 0.88 7.59 13.64
N GLY A 76 -0.32 8.01 14.06
CA GLY A 76 -1.37 7.15 14.62
C GLY A 76 -2.01 6.18 13.63
N ASN A 77 -1.84 6.38 12.32
CA ASN A 77 -2.51 5.57 11.29
C ASN A 77 -1.59 4.45 10.75
N VAL A 78 -0.30 4.48 11.08
CA VAL A 78 0.66 3.49 10.59
C VAL A 78 0.55 2.22 11.43
N PRO A 79 0.35 1.04 10.81
CA PRO A 79 0.21 -0.21 11.54
C PRO A 79 1.49 -0.58 12.28
N PRO A 80 1.38 -1.22 13.45
CA PRO A 80 2.53 -1.63 14.23
C PRO A 80 3.30 -2.77 13.53
N PHE A 81 4.61 -2.87 13.79
CA PHE A 81 5.48 -3.87 13.16
C PHE A 81 4.96 -5.33 13.24
N PRO A 82 4.43 -5.81 14.38
CA PRO A 82 3.85 -7.16 14.45
C PRO A 82 2.72 -7.39 13.45
N TRP A 83 1.91 -6.35 13.18
CA TRP A 83 0.85 -6.42 12.18
C TRP A 83 1.43 -6.49 10.77
N LEU A 84 2.41 -5.65 10.44
CA LEU A 84 3.10 -5.69 9.13
C LEU A 84 3.75 -7.04 8.85
N LYS A 85 4.42 -7.63 9.86
CA LYS A 85 4.97 -8.99 9.77
C LYS A 85 3.89 -10.01 9.49
N LYS A 86 2.79 -9.98 10.26
CA LYS A 86 1.64 -10.88 10.09
C LYS A 86 1.01 -10.72 8.71
N CYS A 87 0.91 -9.49 8.21
CA CYS A 87 0.39 -9.21 6.88
C CYS A 87 1.23 -9.84 5.77
N TYR A 88 2.55 -9.72 5.83
CA TYR A 88 3.42 -10.39 4.87
C TYR A 88 3.33 -11.93 4.94
N GLN A 89 3.14 -12.49 6.15
CA GLN A 89 2.99 -13.93 6.35
C GLN A 89 1.66 -14.47 5.83
N LEU A 90 0.57 -13.72 6.02
CA LEU A 90 -0.78 -14.07 5.56
C LEU A 90 -0.99 -13.76 4.07
N LEU A 91 -0.16 -12.90 3.48
CA LEU A 91 -0.23 -12.61 2.06
C LEU A 91 0.13 -13.86 1.26
N ASP A 92 -0.80 -14.28 0.39
CA ASP A 92 -0.61 -15.49 -0.38
C ASP A 92 0.68 -15.43 -1.23
N ARG A 93 1.30 -16.58 -1.41
CA ARG A 93 2.55 -16.72 -2.17
C ARG A 93 2.36 -16.22 -3.61
N ARG A 94 1.16 -16.40 -4.19
CA ARG A 94 0.82 -15.91 -5.53
C ARG A 94 0.96 -14.39 -5.61
N LEU A 95 0.30 -13.65 -4.72
CA LEU A 95 0.33 -12.18 -4.67
C LEU A 95 1.74 -11.61 -4.44
N ARG A 96 2.58 -12.31 -3.67
CA ARG A 96 3.98 -11.90 -3.48
C ARG A 96 4.83 -12.10 -4.73
N LYS A 97 4.52 -13.12 -5.54
CA LYS A 97 5.25 -13.42 -6.78
C LYS A 97 4.85 -12.47 -7.90
N SER A 98 3.55 -12.26 -8.11
CA SER A 98 3.00 -11.40 -9.16
C SER A 98 3.25 -9.90 -8.99
N LEU A 99 3.57 -9.46 -7.77
CA LEU A 99 3.99 -8.08 -7.56
C LEU A 99 5.26 -7.79 -8.37
N ARG A 100 5.27 -6.84 -9.29
CA ARG A 100 6.49 -6.40 -9.99
C ARG A 100 7.31 -5.46 -9.13
N ASN A 101 6.69 -4.36 -8.72
CA ASN A 101 7.29 -3.31 -7.93
C ASN A 101 6.31 -2.82 -6.87
N LEU A 102 6.86 -2.46 -5.71
CA LEU A 102 6.17 -1.75 -4.64
C LEU A 102 6.82 -0.38 -4.47
N TYR A 103 6.13 0.65 -4.98
CA TYR A 103 6.55 2.04 -4.87
C TYR A 103 6.05 2.62 -3.56
N MET A 104 6.96 2.98 -2.65
CA MET A 104 6.67 3.60 -1.37
C MET A 104 6.89 5.11 -1.50
N VAL A 105 5.79 5.84 -1.67
CA VAL A 105 5.77 7.27 -1.96
C VAL A 105 5.73 8.08 -0.67
N HIS A 106 6.52 9.15 -0.62
CA HIS A 106 6.75 10.00 0.57
C HIS A 106 7.27 9.21 1.78
N PRO A 107 8.35 8.42 1.64
CA PRO A 107 8.81 7.55 2.72
C PRO A 107 9.43 8.37 3.86
N THR A 108 8.78 8.35 5.03
CA THR A 108 9.36 8.93 6.24
C THR A 108 10.53 8.11 6.78
N PHE A 109 11.40 8.73 7.59
CA PHE A 109 12.48 8.02 8.28
C PHE A 109 11.94 6.82 9.09
N TRP A 110 10.86 7.03 9.83
CA TRP A 110 10.18 5.97 10.58
C TRP A 110 9.77 4.78 9.69
N LEU A 111 9.12 5.05 8.55
CA LEU A 111 8.72 4.00 7.61
C LEU A 111 9.93 3.23 7.08
N LYS A 112 11.00 3.95 6.68
CA LYS A 112 12.25 3.32 6.21
C LYS A 112 12.86 2.42 7.29
N SER A 113 12.89 2.86 8.55
CA SER A 113 13.39 2.06 9.67
C SER A 113 12.55 0.80 9.89
N VAL A 114 11.22 0.91 9.85
CA VAL A 114 10.30 -0.24 10.00
C VAL A 114 10.49 -1.25 8.87
N VAL A 115 10.60 -0.79 7.63
CA VAL A 115 10.86 -1.65 6.47
C VAL A 115 12.22 -2.32 6.60
N TRP A 116 13.26 -1.59 6.99
CA TRP A 116 14.61 -2.14 7.24
C TRP A 116 14.62 -3.22 8.31
N MET A 117 13.94 -3.00 9.44
CA MET A 117 13.77 -4.01 10.50
C MET A 117 12.99 -5.24 10.03
N ALA A 118 12.11 -5.10 9.03
CA ALA A 118 11.36 -6.21 8.46
C ALA A 118 12.20 -7.10 7.51
N ARG A 119 13.38 -6.64 7.09
CA ARG A 119 14.24 -7.32 6.12
C ARG A 119 14.51 -8.81 6.43
N PRO A 120 14.77 -9.25 7.67
CA PRO A 120 15.00 -10.67 7.98
C PRO A 120 13.79 -11.57 7.70
N PHE A 121 12.59 -11.00 7.64
CA PHE A 121 11.34 -11.75 7.45
C PHE A 121 10.84 -11.70 6.00
N ILE A 122 11.47 -10.89 5.15
CA ILE A 122 11.07 -10.68 3.76
C ILE A 122 12.07 -11.40 2.84
N SER A 123 11.58 -12.08 1.82
CA SER A 123 12.47 -12.75 0.86
C SER A 123 13.34 -11.74 0.11
N SER A 124 14.59 -12.09 -0.19
CA SER A 124 15.49 -11.22 -0.98
C SER A 124 14.89 -10.81 -2.33
N LYS A 125 14.11 -11.70 -2.96
CA LYS A 125 13.36 -11.43 -4.18
C LYS A 125 12.31 -10.34 -3.99
N PHE A 126 11.54 -10.38 -2.91
CA PHE A 126 10.54 -9.36 -2.62
C PHE A 126 11.19 -8.03 -2.21
N TRP A 127 12.26 -8.07 -1.42
CA TRP A 127 13.00 -6.88 -1.00
C TRP A 127 13.46 -6.04 -2.20
N ARG A 128 13.93 -6.67 -3.28
CA ARG A 128 14.34 -6.00 -4.52
C ARG A 128 13.20 -5.30 -5.28
N LYS A 129 11.93 -5.60 -4.96
CA LYS A 129 10.76 -4.97 -5.57
C LYS A 129 10.43 -3.63 -4.93
N LEU A 130 10.97 -3.34 -3.74
CA LEU A 130 10.72 -2.11 -3.01
C LEU A 130 11.47 -0.95 -3.65
N VAL A 131 10.74 0.11 -4.01
CA VAL A 131 11.29 1.33 -4.58
C VAL A 131 10.78 2.50 -3.75
N TYR A 132 11.68 3.31 -3.21
CA TYR A 132 11.33 4.53 -2.50
C TYR A 132 11.19 5.68 -3.49
N VAL A 133 10.10 6.44 -3.39
CA VAL A 133 9.80 7.56 -4.29
C VAL A 133 9.52 8.80 -3.45
N THR A 134 10.24 9.89 -3.71
CA THR A 134 10.21 11.08 -2.85
C THR A 134 9.06 12.01 -3.15
N SER A 135 8.53 12.02 -4.39
CA SER A 135 7.45 12.89 -4.80
C SER A 135 6.49 12.23 -5.80
N LEU A 136 5.31 12.83 -5.99
CA LEU A 136 4.34 12.35 -6.99
C LEU A 136 4.85 12.56 -8.42
N GLU A 137 5.63 13.61 -8.68
CA GLU A 137 6.25 13.87 -9.99
C GLU A 137 7.22 12.76 -10.37
N GLU A 138 8.00 12.26 -9.42
CA GLU A 138 8.88 11.11 -9.61
C GLU A 138 8.07 9.83 -9.85
N LEU A 139 6.98 9.62 -9.09
CA LEU A 139 6.08 8.48 -9.28
C LEU A 139 5.49 8.45 -10.70
N TYR A 140 4.99 9.58 -11.20
CA TYR A 140 4.35 9.66 -12.52
C TYR A 140 5.33 9.42 -13.68
N LYS A 141 6.64 9.63 -13.47
CA LYS A 141 7.69 9.25 -14.44
C LYS A 141 7.95 7.76 -14.48
N LEU A 142 7.72 7.06 -13.36
CA LEU A 142 7.99 5.63 -13.21
C LEU A 142 6.79 4.76 -13.59
N VAL A 143 5.57 5.22 -13.27
CA VAL A 143 4.34 4.47 -13.45
C VAL A 143 3.22 5.42 -13.90
N PRO A 144 2.40 5.05 -14.91
CA PRO A 144 1.29 5.86 -15.39
C PRO A 144 0.08 5.75 -14.44
N VAL A 145 0.25 6.19 -13.18
CA VAL A 145 -0.81 6.18 -12.19
C VAL A 145 -1.84 7.25 -12.51
N GLU A 146 -3.12 6.89 -12.55
CA GLU A 146 -4.21 7.84 -12.71
C GLU A 146 -4.25 8.84 -11.56
N LYS A 147 -4.25 10.14 -11.87
CA LYS A 147 -4.26 11.22 -10.87
C LYS A 147 -5.51 11.20 -9.97
N ALA A 148 -6.61 10.62 -10.46
CA ALA A 148 -7.85 10.45 -9.71
C ALA A 148 -7.71 9.39 -8.59
N ALA A 149 -6.81 8.43 -8.73
CA ALA A 149 -6.55 7.40 -7.72
C ALA A 149 -5.73 7.91 -6.53
N VAL A 150 -5.07 9.06 -6.66
CA VAL A 150 -4.28 9.69 -5.61
C VAL A 150 -5.18 10.60 -4.75
N PRO A 151 -5.28 10.38 -3.42
CA PRO A 151 -6.10 11.22 -2.55
C PRO A 151 -5.57 12.65 -2.43
N ASP A 152 -6.47 13.62 -2.24
CA ASP A 152 -6.10 15.03 -2.13
C ASP A 152 -5.21 15.33 -0.93
N LYS A 153 -5.35 14.56 0.17
CA LYS A 153 -4.42 14.64 1.32
C LYS A 153 -2.97 14.38 0.91
N VAL A 154 -2.74 13.44 0.00
CA VAL A 154 -1.40 13.09 -0.51
C VAL A 154 -0.90 14.19 -1.46
N LYS A 155 -1.76 14.71 -2.33
CA LYS A 155 -1.43 15.85 -3.22
C LYS A 155 -1.04 17.09 -2.43
N ASN A 156 -1.82 17.43 -1.40
CA ASN A 156 -1.55 18.55 -0.51
C ASN A 156 -0.27 18.34 0.32
N TYR A 157 0.06 17.11 0.68
CA TYR A 157 1.34 16.79 1.32
C TYR A 157 2.52 16.96 0.37
N ASN A 158 2.36 16.55 -0.90
CA ASN A 158 3.40 16.69 -1.92
C ASN A 158 3.72 18.15 -2.28
N ALA A 159 2.74 19.04 -2.16
CA ALA A 159 2.90 20.46 -2.46
C ALA A 159 3.60 21.26 -1.34
N ARG A 160 3.89 20.63 -0.18
CA ARG A 160 4.59 21.23 0.96
C ARG A 160 6.08 20.94 0.87
#